data_AF-A0A7W3RAJ1-F1
#
_entry.id   AF-A0A7W3RAJ1-F1
#
_cell.length_a   1.000
_cell.length_b   1.000
_cell.length_c   1.000
_cell.angle_alpha   90.00
_cell.angle_beta   90.00
_cell.angle_gamma   90.00
#
_symmetry.space_group_name_H-M   'P 1'
#
loop_
_entity.id
_entity.type
_entity.pdbx_description
1 polymer ?
#
loop_
_entity_poly.entity_id
_entity_poly.type
_entity_poly.pdbx_seq_one_letter_code
_entity_poly.pdbx_strand_id
1 'polypeptide(L)' 'MELVMAVDAPQPSPAERLIAEYGHEWDIWRVLEAGGKHGPWKARKWNDPGAELTADTIQDLADALQAAQQPDPGTSPDS' A
#
# COMPACT_ATOMS: atom_id res chain seq x y z
N MET A 1 35.47 -16.52 -19.07
CA MET A 1 34.15 -17.00 -18.61
C MET A 1 33.86 -16.26 -17.33
N GLU A 2 33.16 -15.14 -17.41
CA GLU A 2 32.79 -14.34 -16.23
C GLU A 2 31.55 -14.95 -15.60
N LEU A 3 31.72 -15.47 -14.39
CA LEU A 3 30.64 -15.99 -13.56
C LEU A 3 29.89 -14.78 -13.00
N VAL A 4 28.80 -14.37 -13.66
CA VAL A 4 27.87 -13.38 -13.11
C VAL A 4 27.20 -14.01 -11.89
N MET A 5 27.71 -13.69 -10.69
CA MET A 5 26.98 -13.91 -9.46
C MET A 5 25.74 -13.03 -9.52
N ALA A 6 24.61 -13.60 -9.91
CA ALA A 6 23.32 -13.02 -9.59
C ALA A 6 23.26 -12.98 -8.05
N VAL A 7 23.62 -11.84 -7.47
CA VAL A 7 23.22 -11.51 -6.11
C VAL A 7 21.72 -11.69 -6.10
N ASP A 8 21.25 -12.67 -5.33
CA ASP A 8 19.85 -12.85 -5.01
C ASP A 8 19.43 -11.57 -4.26
N ALA A 9 18.97 -10.57 -5.01
CA ALA A 9 18.45 -9.37 -4.40
C ALA A 9 17.25 -9.81 -3.58
N PRO A 10 17.20 -9.49 -2.27
CA PRO A 10 16.08 -9.90 -1.44
C PRO A 10 14.81 -9.37 -2.10
N GLN A 11 13.88 -10.28 -2.42
CA GLN A 11 12.63 -9.86 -3.03
C GLN A 11 11.93 -8.86 -2.11
N PRO A 12 11.39 -7.75 -2.64
CA PRO A 12 10.69 -6.78 -1.83
C PRO A 12 9.52 -7.46 -1.13
N SER A 13 9.41 -7.21 0.17
CA SER A 13 8.31 -7.67 0.99
C SER A 13 6.98 -7.12 0.48
N PRO A 14 5.85 -7.73 0.83
CA PRO A 14 4.53 -7.24 0.42
C PRO A 14 4.29 -5.76 0.78
N ALA A 15 4.81 -5.31 1.92
CA ALA A 15 4.71 -3.92 2.34
C ALA A 15 5.57 -2.98 1.47
N GLU A 16 6.80 -3.38 1.12
CA GLU A 16 7.66 -2.59 0.24
C GLU A 16 7.09 -2.47 -1.17
N ARG A 17 6.48 -3.54 -1.68
CA ARG A 17 5.78 -3.48 -2.98
C ARG A 17 4.61 -2.51 -2.92
N LEU A 18 3.83 -2.56 -1.85
CA LEU A 18 2.68 -1.67 -1.68
C LEU A 18 3.11 -0.20 -1.56
N ILE A 19 4.16 0.09 -0.79
CA ILE A 19 4.74 1.43 -0.70
C ILE A 19 5.33 1.87 -2.04
N ALA A 20 5.96 0.98 -2.80
CA ALA A 20 6.47 1.33 -4.13
C ALA A 20 5.33 1.67 -5.11
N GLU A 21 4.21 0.95 -5.03
CA GLU A 21 3.05 1.14 -5.92
C GLU A 21 2.23 2.38 -5.53
N TYR A 22 1.89 2.55 -4.26
CA TYR A 22 0.96 3.59 -3.79
C TYR A 22 1.62 4.73 -3.00
N GLY A 23 2.88 4.58 -2.61
CA GLY A 23 3.60 5.52 -1.74
C GLY A 23 3.83 6.90 -2.32
N HIS A 24 3.49 7.11 -3.60
CA HIS A 24 3.52 8.42 -4.24
C HIS A 24 2.26 9.27 -3.93
N GLU A 25 1.16 8.62 -3.52
CA GLU A 25 -0.11 9.27 -3.15
C GLU A 25 -0.52 8.99 -1.70
N TRP A 26 -0.10 7.85 -1.15
CA TRP A 26 -0.51 7.35 0.16
C TRP A 26 0.69 7.21 1.09
N ASP A 27 0.60 7.83 2.25
CA ASP A 27 1.47 7.51 3.38
C ASP A 27 1.04 6.15 3.93
N ILE A 28 1.91 5.13 3.92
CA ILE A 28 1.57 3.78 4.38
C ILE A 28 2.47 3.40 5.54
N TRP A 29 1.88 3.02 6.67
CA TRP A 29 2.63 2.64 7.86
C TRP A 29 1.92 1.55 8.67
N ARG A 30 2.68 0.87 9.54
CA ARG A 30 2.14 -0.09 10.50
C ARG A 30 2.08 0.54 11.88
N VAL A 31 0.92 0.42 12.53
CA VAL A 31 0.75 0.92 13.91
C VAL A 31 1.47 -0.03 14.87
N LEU A 32 2.17 0.54 15.84
CA LEU A 32 2.74 -0.21 16.96
C LEU A 32 1.86 0.01 18.19
N GLU A 33 1.31 -1.08 18.74
CA GLU A 33 0.52 -1.02 19.95
C GLU A 33 1.41 -0.98 21.21
N ALA A 34 0.83 -0.56 22.33
CA ALA A 34 1.48 -0.61 23.62
C ALA A 34 1.98 -2.03 23.91
N GLY A 35 3.30 -2.18 24.09
CA GLY A 35 3.95 -3.48 24.25
C GLY A 35 4.68 -4.00 23.01
N GLY A 36 4.83 -3.19 21.95
CA GLY A 36 5.63 -3.54 20.78
C GLY A 36 4.95 -4.57 19.86
N LYS A 37 3.66 -4.81 20.09
CA LYS A 37 2.86 -5.63 19.19
C LYS A 37 2.57 -4.85 17.91
N HIS A 38 2.61 -5.58 16.81
CA HIS A 38 2.21 -5.04 15.54
C HIS A 38 0.69 -4.92 15.49
N GLY A 39 0.20 -3.69 15.48
CA GLY A 39 -1.19 -3.36 15.25
C GLY A 39 -1.55 -3.32 13.76
N PRO A 40 -2.67 -2.66 13.42
CA PRO A 40 -3.17 -2.61 12.06
C PRO A 40 -2.24 -1.80 11.14
N TRP A 41 -2.36 -2.09 9.86
CA TRP A 41 -1.83 -1.26 8.80
C TRP A 41 -2.73 -0.06 8.56
N LYS A 42 -2.11 1.07 8.26
CA LYS A 42 -2.80 2.30 7.93
C LYS A 42 -2.23 2.88 6.64
N ALA A 43 -3.11 3.49 5.86
CA ALA A 43 -2.74 4.31 4.73
C ALA A 43 -3.49 5.63 4.81
N ARG A 44 -2.83 6.76 4.56
CA ARG A 44 -3.49 8.07 4.50
C ARG A 44 -3.06 8.81 3.26
N LYS A 45 -4.03 9.34 2.53
CA LYS A 45 -3.75 10.08 1.31
C LYS A 45 -3.07 11.41 1.64
N TRP A 46 -1.99 11.73 0.92
CA TRP A 46 -1.26 12.99 1.16
C TRP A 46 -2.06 14.22 0.73
N ASN A 47 -2.91 14.10 -0.29
CA ASN A 47 -3.70 15.21 -0.83
C ASN A 47 -5.09 15.35 -0.18
N ASP A 48 -5.54 14.33 0.57
CA ASP A 48 -6.80 14.36 1.30
C ASP A 48 -6.63 13.70 2.67
N PRO A 49 -6.36 14.47 3.74
CA PRO A 49 -6.16 13.90 5.07
C PRO A 49 -7.43 13.28 5.66
N GLY A 50 -8.59 13.48 5.02
CA GLY A 50 -9.84 12.78 5.35
C GLY A 50 -9.91 11.35 4.83
N ALA A 51 -9.13 11.02 3.79
CA ALA A 51 -9.01 9.68 3.24
C ALA A 51 -7.95 8.87 4.00
N GLU A 52 -8.37 8.23 5.10
CA GLU A 52 -7.57 7.24 5.84
C GLU A 52 -8.19 5.84 5.71
N LEU A 53 -7.36 4.86 5.40
CA LEU A 53 -7.69 3.43 5.34
C LEU A 53 -6.99 2.72 6.49
N THR A 54 -7.67 1.76 7.11
CA THR A 54 -7.12 0.92 8.18
C THR A 54 -7.47 -0.53 7.89
N ALA A 55 -6.50 -1.43 8.03
CA ALA A 55 -6.62 -2.84 7.71
C ALA A 55 -5.79 -3.69 8.66
N ASP A 56 -6.27 -4.89 9.01
CA ASP A 56 -5.52 -5.80 9.90
C ASP A 56 -4.31 -6.45 9.21
N THR A 57 -4.37 -6.56 7.88
CA THR A 57 -3.31 -7.18 7.07
C THR A 57 -2.87 -6.26 5.92
N ILE A 58 -1.65 -6.46 5.45
CA ILE A 58 -1.13 -5.70 4.30
C ILE A 58 -1.90 -6.01 3.01
N GLN A 59 -2.44 -7.23 2.87
CA GLN A 59 -3.23 -7.62 1.70
C GLN A 59 -4.60 -6.94 1.68
N ASP A 60 -5.22 -6.82 2.85
CA ASP A 60 -6.50 -6.11 3.02
C ASP A 60 -6.31 -4.60 2.77
N LEU A 61 -5.19 -4.02 3.22
CA LEU A 61 -4.83 -2.64 2.87
C LEU A 61 -4.64 -2.45 1.36
N ALA A 62 -4.02 -3.41 0.69
CA ALA A 62 -3.80 -3.37 -0.76
C ALA A 62 -5.13 -3.37 -1.52
N ASP A 63 -6.07 -4.22 -1.11
CA ASP A 63 -7.40 -4.29 -1.72
C ASP A 63 -8.17 -2.98 -1.52
N ALA A 64 -8.13 -2.41 -0.31
CA ALA A 64 -8.74 -1.13 0.01
C ALA A 64 -8.14 0.03 -0.80
N LEU A 65 -6.81 0.05 -0.98
CA LEU A 65 -6.11 1.05 -1.80
C LEU A 65 -6.47 0.93 -3.28
N GLN A 66 -6.56 -0.30 -3.79
CA GLN A 66 -7.00 -0.55 -5.16
C GLN A 66 -8.44 -0.08 -5.39
N ALA A 67 -9.35 -0.40 -4.46
CA ALA A 67 -10.74 0.05 -4.51
C ALA A 67 -10.85 1.59 -4.47
N ALA A 68 -10.02 2.25 -3.65
CA ALA A 68 -9.97 3.71 -3.57
C ALA A 68 -9.37 4.39 -4.82
N GLN A 69 -8.61 3.66 -5.64
CA GLN A 69 -8.11 4.15 -6.93
C GLN A 69 -9.10 3.96 -8.08
N GLN A 70 -10.06 3.03 -7.95
CA GLN A 70 -11.05 2.82 -9.00
C GLN A 70 -12.02 4.01 -9.01
N PRO A 71 -12.02 4.87 -10.04
CA PRO A 71 -13.08 5.84 -10.18
C PRO A 71 -14.40 5.09 -10.33
N ASP A 72 -15.44 5.55 -9.63
CA ASP A 72 -16.80 5.02 -9.75
C ASP A 72 -17.12 4.73 -11.23
N PRO A 73 -17.38 3.47 -11.63
CA PRO A 73 -17.66 3.14 -13.04
C PRO A 73 -19.02 3.65 -13.54
N GLY A 74 -19.61 4.66 -12.86
CA GLY A 74 -20.95 5.18 -13.11
C GLY A 74 -21.02 6.60 -13.66
N THR A 75 -19.89 7.31 -13.88
CA THR A 75 -19.95 8.58 -14.64
C THR A 75 -19.87 8.27 -16.13
N SER A 76 -20.94 7.69 -16.69
CA SER A 76 -21.16 7.74 -18.13
C SER A 76 -21.27 9.23 -18.51
N PRO A 77 -20.38 9.80 -19.34
CA PRO A 77 -20.76 10.98 -20.08
C PRO A 77 -21.84 10.53 -21.06
N ASP A 78 -23.08 10.88 -20.78
CA ASP A 78 -24.18 10.81 -21.74
C ASP A 78 -23.72 11.53 -23.02
N SER A 79 -23.66 10.80 -24.14
CA SER A 79 -23.32 11.33 -25.47
C SER A 79 -24.02 10.51 -26.55
#